data_AF-A0AAE1D5D5-F1
#
_entry.id   AF-A0AAE1D5D5-F1
#
_cell.length_a   1.000
_cell.length_b   1.000
_cell.length_c   1.000
_cell.angle_alpha   90.00
_cell.angle_beta   90.00
_cell.angle_gamma   90.00
#
_symmetry.space_group_name_H-M   'P 1'
#
loop_
_entity.id
_entity.type
_entity.pdbx_description
1 polymer ?
#
loop_
_entity_poly.entity_id
_entity_poly.type
_entity_poly.pdbx_seq_one_letter_code
_entity_poly.pdbx_strand_id
1 'polypeptide(L)'
;MSPDPTLTIADYVVSVVILVLPVGVGVWYAVKDAKKATREEYLLGGRRMSFLPVALSIFITFQSAISQIGIPAEVFFYGFIYIVSTFGVAASFLISYFTVVPLMYPLHITSLYEYLKMRYKSETVRLLSTVAGMLATLCYMAIALLSPALALQASAGLPLWMSIAVFGAVGTVYTALGGIKSVIWTDVFQTLIVFVGTFGYHRKG
;
A
#
# COMPACT_ATOMS: atom_id res chain seq x y z
N MET A 1 16.41 -19.08 27.93
CA MET A 1 17.16 -18.13 27.09
C MET A 1 17.34 -18.81 25.74
N SER A 2 16.33 -18.70 24.87
CA SER A 2 16.38 -19.27 23.52
C SER A 2 17.43 -18.50 22.71
N PRO A 3 18.25 -19.18 21.89
CA PRO A 3 19.28 -18.52 21.11
C PRO A 3 18.62 -17.54 20.14
N ASP A 4 19.08 -16.29 20.16
CA ASP A 4 18.61 -15.25 19.25
C ASP A 4 18.80 -15.75 17.80
N PRO A 5 17.77 -15.75 16.95
CA PRO A 5 17.94 -16.09 15.55
C PRO A 5 18.77 -14.98 14.91
N THR A 6 20.08 -15.19 14.81
CA THR A 6 20.98 -14.25 14.15
C THR A 6 20.54 -14.11 12.70
N LEU A 7 20.06 -12.92 12.33
CA LEU A 7 19.65 -12.60 10.97
C LEU A 7 20.79 -12.92 10.01
N THR A 8 20.45 -13.66 8.97
CA THR A 8 21.42 -14.08 7.96
C THR A 8 21.80 -12.86 7.12
N ILE A 9 22.99 -12.86 6.51
CA ILE A 9 23.41 -11.80 5.57
C ILE A 9 22.32 -11.54 4.50
N ALA A 10 21.58 -12.57 4.12
CA ALA A 10 20.43 -12.46 3.22
C ALA A 10 19.32 -11.52 3.73
N ASP A 11 19.02 -11.50 5.03
CA ASP A 11 17.97 -10.67 5.63
C ASP A 11 18.37 -9.18 5.64
N TYR A 12 19.65 -8.91 5.86
CA TYR A 12 20.22 -7.57 5.73
C TYR A 12 20.17 -7.08 4.28
N VAL A 13 20.54 -7.93 3.30
CA VAL A 13 20.46 -7.57 1.88
C VAL A 13 19.02 -7.27 1.47
N VAL A 14 18.06 -8.11 1.86
CA VAL A 14 16.63 -7.88 1.53
C VAL A 14 16.11 -6.59 2.18
N SER A 15 16.49 -6.31 3.42
CA SER A 15 16.10 -5.08 4.13
C SER A 15 16.61 -3.82 3.42
N VAL A 16 17.88 -3.82 2.99
CA VAL A 16 18.48 -2.71 2.24
C VAL A 16 17.82 -2.57 0.87
N VAL A 17 17.55 -3.68 0.17
CA VAL A 17 16.91 -3.68 -1.14
C VAL A 17 15.48 -3.11 -1.06
N ILE A 18 14.70 -3.50 -0.05
CA ILE A 18 13.34 -2.98 0.16
C ILE A 18 13.33 -1.48 0.49
N LEU A 19 14.37 -0.96 1.14
CA LEU A 19 14.50 0.47 1.45
C LEU A 19 14.98 1.29 0.24
N VAL A 20 15.95 0.77 -0.52
CA VAL A 20 16.65 1.52 -1.57
C VAL A 20 15.92 1.47 -2.91
N LEU A 21 15.30 0.33 -3.27
CA LEU A 21 14.58 0.22 -4.55
C LEU A 21 13.44 1.24 -4.69
N PRO A 22 12.54 1.43 -3.71
CA PRO A 22 11.46 2.39 -3.83
C PRO A 22 11.96 3.84 -3.97
N VAL A 23 13.04 4.17 -3.25
CA VAL A 23 13.70 5.48 -3.35
C VAL A 23 14.29 5.69 -4.73
N GLY A 24 15.00 4.69 -5.26
CA GLY A 24 15.60 4.75 -6.59
C GLY A 24 14.55 4.93 -7.69
N VAL A 25 13.45 4.19 -7.61
CA VAL A 25 12.31 4.29 -8.55
C VAL A 25 11.64 5.67 -8.43
N GLY A 26 11.41 6.15 -7.21
CA GLY A 26 10.82 7.47 -6.97
C GLY A 26 11.68 8.62 -7.48
N VAL A 27 12.99 8.58 -7.23
CA VAL A 27 13.93 9.59 -7.74
C VAL A 27 14.05 9.52 -9.27
N TRP A 28 14.05 8.32 -9.86
CA TRP A 28 14.10 8.18 -11.31
C TRP A 28 12.85 8.75 -11.99
N TYR A 29 11.66 8.45 -11.47
CA TYR A 29 10.41 9.04 -11.98
C TYR A 29 10.33 10.53 -11.71
N ALA A 30 10.81 11.01 -10.57
CA ALA A 30 10.88 12.43 -10.26
C ALA A 30 11.76 13.20 -11.26
N VAL A 31 12.94 12.69 -11.57
CA VAL A 31 13.86 13.33 -12.53
C VAL A 31 13.33 13.23 -13.97
N LYS A 32 12.68 12.12 -14.33
CA LYS A 32 12.15 11.89 -15.68
C LYS A 32 10.87 12.68 -15.98
N ASP A 33 9.97 12.77 -15.01
CA ASP A 33 8.68 13.46 -15.14
C ASP A 33 8.69 14.90 -14.59
N ALA A 34 9.81 15.41 -14.03
CA ALA A 34 10.00 16.81 -13.63
C ALA A 34 9.62 17.82 -14.72
N LYS A 35 9.75 17.44 -16.00
CA LYS A 35 9.42 18.29 -17.16
C LYS A 35 7.93 18.25 -17.58
N LYS A 36 7.10 17.39 -16.98
CA LYS A 36 5.69 17.15 -17.37
C LYS A 36 4.71 17.27 -16.19
N ALA A 37 5.02 18.15 -15.23
CA ALA A 37 4.28 18.31 -13.98
C ALA A 37 2.90 18.98 -14.16
N THR A 38 1.94 18.26 -14.74
CA THR A 38 0.51 18.64 -14.68
C THR A 38 -0.16 17.93 -13.51
N ARG A 39 -1.10 18.57 -12.81
CA ARG A 39 -1.85 17.98 -11.68
C ARG A 39 -2.49 16.63 -12.03
N GLU A 40 -2.97 16.49 -13.25
CA GLU A 40 -3.54 15.25 -13.78
C GLU A 40 -2.49 14.14 -13.92
N GLU A 41 -1.27 14.48 -14.32
CA GLU A 41 -0.15 13.52 -14.42
C GLU A 41 0.28 13.03 -13.04
N TYR A 42 0.29 13.93 -12.04
CA TYR A 42 0.67 13.62 -10.67
C TYR A 42 -0.37 12.76 -9.93
N LEU A 43 -1.66 13.10 -10.06
CA LEU A 43 -2.76 12.43 -9.34
C LEU A 43 -3.30 11.20 -10.07
N LEU A 44 -3.31 11.19 -11.40
CA LEU A 44 -3.93 10.13 -12.21
C LEU A 44 -2.92 9.35 -13.06
N GLY A 45 -1.62 9.70 -13.00
CA GLY A 45 -0.60 9.07 -13.83
C GLY A 45 -0.85 9.26 -15.34
N GLY A 46 -1.56 10.34 -15.71
CA GLY A 46 -1.92 10.63 -17.09
C GLY A 46 -2.93 9.67 -17.70
N ARG A 47 -3.57 8.79 -16.91
CA ARG A 47 -4.53 7.74 -17.35
C ARG A 47 -3.99 6.79 -18.43
N ARG A 48 -2.67 6.78 -18.68
CA ARG A 48 -1.99 5.94 -19.69
C ARG A 48 -1.28 4.72 -19.09
N MET A 49 -1.53 4.42 -17.83
CA MET A 49 -0.91 3.30 -17.13
C MET A 49 -1.51 1.97 -17.62
N SER A 50 -0.65 1.01 -17.94
CA SER A 50 -1.09 -0.33 -18.34
C SER A 50 -1.89 -1.02 -17.23
N PHE A 51 -2.86 -1.85 -17.61
CA PHE A 51 -3.74 -2.57 -16.67
C PHE A 51 -2.97 -3.44 -15.65
N LEU A 52 -1.90 -4.11 -16.09
CA LEU A 52 -1.11 -5.02 -15.25
C LEU A 52 -0.48 -4.32 -14.03
N PRO A 53 0.33 -3.25 -14.17
CA PRO A 53 0.86 -2.50 -13.03
C PRO A 53 -0.20 -2.00 -12.07
N VAL A 54 -1.33 -1.52 -12.58
CA VAL A 54 -2.44 -1.01 -11.76
C VAL A 54 -3.07 -2.14 -10.94
N ALA A 55 -3.33 -3.30 -11.56
CA ALA A 55 -3.88 -4.45 -10.88
C ALA A 55 -2.95 -4.97 -9.76
N LEU A 56 -1.65 -5.01 -10.01
CA LEU A 56 -0.65 -5.43 -9.01
C LEU A 56 -0.55 -4.45 -7.82
N SER A 57 -0.63 -3.15 -8.08
CA SER A 57 -0.65 -2.13 -7.02
C SER A 57 -1.92 -2.23 -6.16
N ILE A 58 -3.09 -2.43 -6.77
CA ILE A 58 -4.33 -2.69 -6.04
C ILE A 58 -4.21 -3.97 -5.19
N PHE A 59 -3.60 -5.02 -5.75
CA PHE A 59 -3.38 -6.29 -5.06
C PHE A 59 -2.51 -6.12 -3.80
N ILE A 60 -1.39 -5.38 -3.88
CA ILE A 60 -0.57 -5.10 -2.69
C ILE A 60 -1.30 -4.24 -1.69
N THR A 61 -1.97 -3.19 -2.15
CA THR A 61 -2.68 -2.28 -1.26
C THR A 61 -3.71 -3.04 -0.43
N PHE A 62 -4.33 -4.07 -1.03
CA PHE A 62 -5.21 -4.98 -0.33
C PHE A 62 -4.45 -5.95 0.60
N GLN A 63 -3.30 -6.46 0.16
CA GLN A 63 -2.43 -7.36 0.91
C GLN A 63 -1.56 -6.60 1.92
N SER A 64 -2.19 -6.01 2.93
CA SER A 64 -1.49 -5.30 4.01
C SER A 64 -0.85 -6.27 5.02
N ALA A 65 0.24 -5.86 5.67
CA ALA A 65 0.84 -6.61 6.79
C ALA A 65 -0.15 -6.87 7.93
N ILE A 66 -1.16 -5.98 8.08
CA ILE A 66 -2.24 -6.11 9.05
C ILE A 66 -3.09 -7.35 8.77
N SER A 67 -3.41 -7.64 7.50
CA SER A 67 -4.18 -8.85 7.16
C SER A 67 -3.34 -10.11 7.33
N GLN A 68 -2.04 -10.07 7.02
CA GLN A 68 -1.15 -11.22 7.17
C GLN A 68 -0.96 -11.64 8.64
N ILE A 69 -0.95 -10.70 9.59
CA ILE A 69 -0.86 -11.00 11.02
C ILE A 69 -2.25 -11.23 11.62
N GLY A 70 -3.25 -10.45 11.19
CA GLY A 70 -4.61 -10.47 11.72
C GLY A 70 -5.40 -11.74 11.37
N ILE A 71 -5.35 -12.19 10.12
CA ILE A 71 -6.08 -13.38 9.66
C ILE A 71 -5.69 -14.64 10.43
N PRO A 72 -4.39 -15.02 10.56
CA PRO A 72 -4.02 -16.21 11.33
C PRO A 72 -4.32 -16.06 12.82
N ALA A 73 -4.23 -14.85 13.38
CA ALA A 73 -4.63 -14.59 14.77
C ALA A 73 -6.14 -14.82 14.95
N GLU A 74 -6.98 -14.32 14.05
CA GLU A 74 -8.43 -14.53 14.11
C GLU A 74 -8.81 -15.99 13.88
N VAL A 75 -8.15 -16.69 12.96
CA VAL A 75 -8.36 -18.14 12.77
C VAL A 75 -7.92 -18.94 14.00
N PHE A 76 -6.88 -18.50 14.70
CA PHE A 76 -6.45 -19.14 15.95
C PHE A 76 -7.48 -19.00 17.07
N PHE A 77 -8.12 -17.83 17.22
CA PHE A 77 -9.12 -17.58 18.28
C PHE A 77 -10.53 -18.06 17.93
N TYR A 78 -10.96 -17.88 16.67
CA TYR A 78 -12.35 -18.12 16.24
C TYR A 78 -12.51 -19.38 15.36
N GLY A 79 -11.41 -20.00 14.93
CA GLY A 79 -11.43 -21.23 14.12
C GLY A 79 -11.91 -21.01 12.69
N PHE A 80 -12.45 -22.08 12.08
CA PHE A 80 -12.86 -22.10 10.67
C PHE A 80 -14.01 -21.14 10.30
N ILE A 81 -14.69 -20.53 11.29
CA ILE A 81 -15.78 -19.58 11.03
C ILE A 81 -15.33 -18.36 10.20
N TYR A 82 -14.04 -18.01 10.26
CA TYR A 82 -13.47 -16.92 9.46
C TYR A 82 -13.63 -17.11 7.95
N ILE A 83 -13.75 -18.36 7.47
CA ILE A 83 -14.00 -18.65 6.04
C ILE A 83 -15.29 -17.97 5.55
N VAL A 84 -16.31 -17.83 6.40
CA VAL A 84 -17.55 -17.13 6.06
C VAL A 84 -17.29 -15.64 5.78
N SER A 85 -16.37 -15.01 6.53
CA SER A 85 -15.95 -13.63 6.29
C SER A 85 -15.28 -13.48 4.91
N THR A 86 -14.41 -14.43 4.55
CA THR A 86 -13.74 -14.45 3.23
C THR A 86 -14.75 -14.52 2.08
N PHE A 87 -15.79 -15.35 2.20
CA PHE A 87 -16.86 -15.39 1.20
C PHE A 87 -17.65 -14.08 1.13
N GLY A 88 -17.92 -13.43 2.28
CA GLY A 88 -18.55 -12.12 2.32
C GLY A 88 -17.73 -11.03 1.63
N VAL A 89 -16.41 -11.03 1.84
CA VAL A 89 -15.47 -10.13 1.15
C VAL A 89 -15.42 -10.41 -0.36
N ALA A 90 -15.39 -11.67 -0.77
CA ALA A 90 -15.44 -12.02 -2.20
C ALA A 90 -16.73 -11.53 -2.88
N ALA A 91 -17.88 -11.70 -2.21
CA ALA A 91 -19.17 -11.23 -2.71
C ALA A 91 -19.22 -9.69 -2.81
N SER A 92 -18.65 -8.96 -1.83
CA SER A 92 -18.64 -7.50 -1.85
C SER A 92 -17.81 -6.94 -3.00
N PHE A 93 -16.70 -7.59 -3.36
CA PHE A 93 -15.92 -7.24 -4.56
C PHE A 93 -16.73 -7.42 -5.84
N LEU A 94 -17.45 -8.54 -5.97
CA LEU A 94 -18.28 -8.81 -7.14
C LEU A 94 -19.38 -7.75 -7.30
N ILE A 95 -20.09 -7.42 -6.22
CA ILE A 95 -21.12 -6.38 -6.22
C ILE A 95 -20.52 -5.01 -6.56
N SER A 96 -19.35 -4.69 -6.00
CA SER A 96 -18.65 -3.43 -6.26
C SER A 96 -18.22 -3.31 -7.73
N TYR A 97 -17.77 -4.39 -8.34
CA TYR A 97 -17.44 -4.43 -9.76
C TYR A 97 -18.65 -4.13 -10.64
N PHE A 98 -19.82 -4.71 -10.35
CA PHE A 98 -21.04 -4.47 -11.15
C PHE A 98 -21.72 -3.13 -10.87
N THR A 99 -21.52 -2.53 -9.70
CA THR A 99 -22.27 -1.32 -9.30
C THR A 99 -21.39 -0.08 -9.28
N VAL A 100 -20.27 -0.13 -8.55
CA VAL A 100 -19.43 1.04 -8.26
C VAL A 100 -18.59 1.43 -9.46
N VAL A 101 -17.98 0.45 -10.14
CA VAL A 101 -17.14 0.70 -11.32
C VAL A 101 -17.91 1.37 -12.46
N PRO A 102 -19.06 0.84 -12.94
CA PRO A 102 -19.78 1.49 -14.05
C PRO A 102 -20.40 2.84 -13.66
N LEU A 103 -20.66 3.06 -12.37
CA LEU A 103 -21.14 4.35 -11.87
C LEU A 103 -20.03 5.40 -11.80
N MET A 104 -18.82 5.03 -11.39
CA MET A 104 -17.72 5.99 -11.16
C MET A 104 -16.88 6.25 -12.43
N TYR A 105 -16.68 5.23 -13.26
CA TYR A 105 -15.83 5.30 -14.45
C TYR A 105 -16.22 6.42 -15.45
N PRO A 106 -17.50 6.61 -15.83
CA PRO A 106 -17.89 7.65 -16.79
C PRO A 106 -17.88 9.07 -16.21
N LEU A 107 -17.84 9.22 -14.88
CA LEU A 107 -17.88 10.54 -14.24
C LEU A 107 -16.53 11.28 -14.28
N HIS A 108 -15.43 10.60 -14.68
CA HIS A 108 -14.08 11.16 -14.78
C HIS A 108 -13.59 11.94 -13.54
N ILE A 109 -14.19 11.68 -12.37
CA ILE A 109 -13.88 12.33 -11.11
C ILE A 109 -12.49 11.94 -10.62
N THR A 110 -11.82 12.89 -9.97
CA THR A 110 -10.46 12.69 -9.44
C THR A 110 -10.46 12.14 -8.02
N SER A 111 -11.58 12.28 -7.32
CA SER A 111 -11.73 11.86 -5.93
C SER A 111 -13.12 11.29 -5.69
N LEU A 112 -13.23 10.21 -4.91
CA LEU A 112 -14.51 9.62 -4.51
C LEU A 112 -15.39 10.65 -3.77
N TYR A 113 -14.80 11.58 -3.02
CA TYR A 113 -15.56 12.63 -2.31
C TYR A 113 -16.24 13.63 -3.27
N GLU A 114 -15.75 13.75 -4.50
CA GLU A 114 -16.37 14.57 -5.53
C GLU A 114 -17.74 13.99 -5.95
N TYR A 115 -17.85 12.66 -5.98
CA TYR A 115 -19.15 11.99 -6.17
C TYR A 115 -20.14 12.32 -5.06
N LEU A 116 -19.70 12.34 -3.79
CA LEU A 116 -20.57 12.74 -2.68
C LEU A 116 -21.07 14.18 -2.83
N LYS A 117 -20.24 15.10 -3.32
CA LYS A 117 -20.69 16.47 -3.65
C LYS A 117 -21.77 16.46 -4.72
N MET A 118 -21.60 15.70 -5.80
CA MET A 118 -22.59 15.62 -6.88
C MET A 118 -23.90 14.99 -6.42
N ARG A 119 -23.83 13.95 -5.58
CA ARG A 119 -25.01 13.20 -5.10
C ARG A 119 -25.85 13.95 -4.07
N TYR A 120 -25.18 14.66 -3.14
CA TYR A 120 -25.84 15.37 -2.03
C TYR A 120 -25.96 16.88 -2.27
N LYS A 121 -25.35 17.42 -3.35
CA LYS A 121 -25.31 18.85 -3.71
C LYS A 121 -24.85 19.78 -2.58
N SER A 122 -24.11 19.25 -1.60
CA SER A 122 -23.65 19.99 -0.42
C SER A 122 -22.12 19.99 -0.35
N GLU A 123 -21.54 21.18 -0.24
CA GLU A 123 -20.10 21.38 -0.07
C GLU A 123 -19.63 20.97 1.34
N THR A 124 -20.50 21.13 2.34
CA THR A 124 -20.22 20.77 3.73
C THR A 124 -20.04 19.25 3.88
N VAL A 125 -20.88 18.46 3.21
CA VAL A 125 -20.76 17.00 3.21
C VAL A 125 -19.45 16.56 2.56
N ARG A 126 -19.07 17.18 1.44
CA ARG A 126 -17.77 16.89 0.79
C ARG A 126 -16.61 17.17 1.75
N LEU A 127 -16.62 18.35 2.39
CA LEU A 127 -15.54 18.73 3.30
C LEU A 127 -15.44 17.77 4.48
N LEU A 128 -16.57 17.47 5.12
CA LEU A 128 -16.62 16.56 6.26
C LEU A 128 -16.15 15.15 5.89
N SER A 129 -16.64 14.59 4.78
CA SER A 129 -16.22 13.26 4.33
C SER A 129 -14.75 13.22 3.92
N THR A 130 -14.23 14.30 3.31
CA THR A 130 -12.81 14.40 2.94
C THR A 130 -11.93 14.46 4.18
N VAL A 131 -12.28 15.28 5.17
CA VAL A 131 -11.53 15.41 6.43
C VAL A 131 -11.59 14.12 7.23
N ALA A 132 -12.78 13.53 7.38
CA ALA A 132 -12.94 12.25 8.07
C ALA A 132 -12.14 11.13 7.37
N GLY A 133 -12.15 11.10 6.03
CA GLY A 133 -11.36 10.17 5.24
C GLY A 133 -9.85 10.38 5.36
N MET A 134 -9.38 11.62 5.35
CA MET A 134 -7.97 11.96 5.61
C MET A 134 -7.55 11.51 7.01
N LEU A 135 -8.38 11.74 8.04
CA LEU A 135 -8.09 11.28 9.40
C LEU A 135 -8.04 9.74 9.49
N ALA A 136 -9.02 9.06 8.89
CA ALA A 136 -9.05 7.59 8.87
C ALA A 136 -7.83 7.00 8.16
N THR A 137 -7.46 7.57 7.00
CA THR A 137 -6.27 7.13 6.25
C THR A 137 -4.97 7.46 6.99
N LEU A 138 -4.87 8.59 7.69
CA LEU A 138 -3.73 8.91 8.55
C LEU A 138 -3.56 7.88 9.67
N CYS A 139 -4.65 7.55 10.38
CA CYS A 139 -4.61 6.51 11.42
C CYS A 139 -4.21 5.15 10.86
N TYR A 140 -4.74 4.77 9.70
CA TYR A 140 -4.39 3.53 9.04
C TYR A 140 -2.90 3.50 8.64
N MET A 141 -2.39 4.57 8.03
CA MET A 141 -0.99 4.67 7.61
C MET A 141 -0.04 4.65 8.81
N ALA A 142 -0.42 5.23 9.96
CA ALA A 142 0.37 5.15 11.18
C ALA A 142 0.56 3.70 11.64
N ILE A 143 -0.51 2.88 11.61
CA ILE A 143 -0.45 1.46 11.96
C ILE A 143 0.34 0.67 10.90
N ALA A 144 0.10 0.95 9.62
CA ALA A 144 0.80 0.28 8.52
C ALA A 144 2.31 0.53 8.54
N LEU A 145 2.75 1.71 8.98
CA LEU A 145 4.17 2.07 9.12
C LEU A 145 4.86 1.35 10.28
N LEU A 146 4.13 0.87 11.28
CA LEU A 146 4.70 0.11 12.40
C LEU A 146 5.24 -1.24 11.94
N SER A 147 4.58 -1.92 11.00
CA SER A 147 5.01 -3.23 10.52
C SER A 147 6.43 -3.23 9.94
N PRO A 148 6.79 -2.38 8.95
CA PRO A 148 8.16 -2.31 8.45
C PRO A 148 9.13 -1.73 9.49
N ALA A 149 8.69 -0.81 10.37
CA ALA A 149 9.54 -0.25 11.41
C ALA A 149 9.95 -1.28 12.47
N LEU A 150 9.04 -2.18 12.85
CA LEU A 150 9.31 -3.32 13.73
C LEU A 150 10.26 -4.32 13.07
N ALA A 151 10.06 -4.60 11.77
CA ALA A 151 10.97 -5.45 11.02
C ALA A 151 12.41 -4.88 10.99
N LEU A 152 12.56 -3.57 10.81
CA LEU A 152 13.87 -2.90 10.85
C LEU A 152 14.47 -2.80 12.25
N GLN A 153 13.64 -2.62 13.29
CA GLN A 153 14.11 -2.72 14.67
C GLN A 153 14.68 -4.12 14.95
N ALA A 154 13.97 -5.17 14.51
CA ALA A 154 14.43 -6.54 14.67
C ALA A 154 15.70 -6.80 13.86
N SER A 155 15.81 -6.28 12.63
CA SER A 155 16.95 -6.58 11.76
C SER A 155 18.22 -5.77 12.08
N ALA A 156 18.08 -4.46 12.29
CA ALA A 156 19.21 -3.53 12.47
C ALA A 156 19.50 -3.20 13.95
N GLY A 157 18.68 -3.68 14.90
CA GLY A 157 18.79 -3.34 16.32
C GLY A 157 18.51 -1.86 16.63
N LEU A 158 17.95 -1.12 15.65
CA LEU A 158 17.69 0.31 15.80
C LEU A 158 16.49 0.56 16.73
N PRO A 159 16.50 1.69 17.45
CA PRO A 159 15.33 2.12 18.18
C PRO A 159 14.12 2.35 17.24
N LEU A 160 12.98 1.68 17.49
CA LEU A 160 11.69 1.81 16.77
C LEU A 160 11.32 3.25 16.36
N TRP A 161 11.61 4.26 17.17
CA TRP A 161 11.27 5.66 16.95
C TRP A 161 12.17 6.28 15.87
N MET A 162 13.43 5.85 15.77
CA MET A 162 14.27 6.15 14.60
C MET A 162 13.83 5.35 13.37
N SER A 163 13.47 4.07 13.51
CA SER A 163 12.99 3.25 12.39
C SER A 163 11.73 3.85 11.74
N ILE A 164 10.76 4.28 12.53
CA ILE A 164 9.56 4.98 12.07
C ILE A 164 9.92 6.28 11.35
N ALA A 165 10.82 7.08 11.92
CA ALA A 165 11.24 8.35 11.33
C ALA A 165 11.92 8.14 9.96
N VAL A 166 12.80 7.14 9.85
CA VAL A 166 13.49 6.81 8.59
C VAL A 166 12.51 6.33 7.53
N PHE A 167 11.65 5.34 7.83
CA PHE A 167 10.66 4.85 6.88
C PHE A 167 9.65 5.94 6.48
N GLY A 168 9.21 6.75 7.44
CA GLY A 168 8.29 7.86 7.18
C GLY A 168 8.91 8.95 6.30
N ALA A 169 10.16 9.33 6.57
CA ALA A 169 10.89 10.32 5.77
C ALA A 169 11.15 9.80 4.36
N VAL A 170 11.68 8.58 4.22
CA VAL A 170 11.91 7.91 2.94
C VAL A 170 10.60 7.80 2.15
N GLY A 171 9.56 7.29 2.82
CA GLY A 171 8.17 7.20 2.35
C GLY A 171 7.67 8.50 1.72
N THR A 172 7.79 9.57 2.49
CA THR A 172 7.31 10.89 2.11
C THR A 172 8.09 11.44 0.94
N VAL A 173 9.43 11.32 0.95
CA VAL A 173 10.30 11.86 -0.10
C VAL A 173 10.03 11.18 -1.44
N TYR A 174 10.01 9.84 -1.51
CA TYR A 174 9.79 9.16 -2.80
C TYR A 174 8.37 9.39 -3.32
N THR A 175 7.38 9.47 -2.43
CA THR A 175 5.97 9.70 -2.81
C THR A 175 5.77 11.13 -3.30
N ALA A 176 6.33 12.12 -2.60
CA ALA A 176 6.23 13.52 -2.97
C ALA A 176 6.93 13.83 -4.30
N LEU A 177 8.06 13.17 -4.55
CA LEU A 177 8.83 13.38 -5.78
C LEU A 177 8.26 12.62 -6.99
N GLY A 178 7.72 11.41 -6.78
CA GLY A 178 7.33 10.51 -7.87
C GLY A 178 5.83 10.45 -8.20
N GLY A 179 4.95 10.94 -7.32
CA GLY A 179 3.49 10.90 -7.51
C GLY A 179 2.91 9.47 -7.61
N ILE A 180 1.66 9.35 -8.08
CA ILE A 180 0.95 8.05 -8.08
C ILE A 180 1.62 7.00 -8.98
N LYS A 181 2.28 7.42 -10.06
CA LYS A 181 3.00 6.50 -10.96
C LYS A 181 4.16 5.82 -10.26
N SER A 182 4.95 6.60 -9.50
CA SER A 182 6.04 6.03 -8.71
C SER A 182 5.50 5.01 -7.72
N VAL A 183 4.43 5.36 -7.00
CA VAL A 183 3.82 4.45 -6.02
C VAL A 183 3.40 3.13 -6.68
N ILE A 184 2.72 3.18 -7.82
CA ILE A 184 2.30 1.97 -8.54
C ILE A 184 3.50 1.13 -8.98
N TRP A 185 4.58 1.75 -9.46
CA TRP A 185 5.78 1.00 -9.83
C TRP A 185 6.50 0.41 -8.61
N THR A 186 6.62 1.16 -7.51
CA THR A 186 7.19 0.63 -6.27
C THR A 186 6.38 -0.56 -5.74
N ASP A 187 5.06 -0.52 -5.88
CA ASP A 187 4.19 -1.65 -5.55
C ASP A 187 4.49 -2.84 -6.47
N VAL A 188 4.57 -2.67 -7.79
CA VAL A 188 4.91 -3.78 -8.71
C VAL A 188 6.22 -4.47 -8.29
N PHE A 189 7.24 -3.71 -7.93
CA PHE A 189 8.49 -4.27 -7.43
C PHE A 189 8.31 -4.98 -6.08
N GLN A 190 7.56 -4.41 -5.14
CA GLN A 190 7.23 -5.08 -3.88
C GLN A 190 6.49 -6.40 -4.10
N THR A 191 5.60 -6.47 -5.11
CA THR A 191 4.83 -7.71 -5.38
C THR A 191 5.79 -8.80 -5.79
N LEU A 192 6.72 -8.47 -6.70
CA LEU A 192 7.71 -9.41 -7.19
C LEU A 192 8.62 -9.90 -6.07
N ILE A 193 9.05 -9.02 -5.17
CA ILE A 193 9.88 -9.39 -4.01
C ILE A 193 9.12 -10.36 -3.09
N VAL A 194 7.87 -10.04 -2.74
CA VAL A 194 7.02 -10.90 -1.88
C VAL A 194 6.77 -12.26 -2.54
N PHE A 195 6.48 -12.27 -3.85
CA PHE A 195 6.24 -13.50 -4.59
C PHE A 195 7.50 -14.38 -4.65
N VAL A 196 8.65 -13.80 -4.99
CA VAL A 196 9.94 -14.53 -5.02
C VAL A 196 10.31 -15.03 -3.62
N GLY A 197 10.11 -14.22 -2.57
CA GLY A 197 10.34 -14.63 -1.19
C GLY A 197 9.46 -15.81 -0.77
N THR A 198 8.18 -15.79 -1.15
CA THR A 198 7.22 -16.85 -0.82
C THR A 198 7.52 -18.16 -1.57
N PHE A 199 7.79 -18.09 -2.87
CA PHE A 199 8.17 -19.27 -3.68
C PHE A 199 9.55 -19.83 -3.30
N GLY A 200 10.50 -18.95 -2.94
CA GLY A 200 11.82 -19.34 -2.46
C GLY A 200 11.76 -20.08 -1.11
N TYR A 201 10.88 -19.65 -0.21
CA TYR A 201 10.63 -20.34 1.06
C TYR A 201 10.00 -21.72 0.83
N HIS A 202 9.02 -21.83 -0.08
CA HIS A 202 8.35 -23.09 -0.36
C HIS A 202 9.27 -24.16 -0.99
N ARG A 203 10.37 -23.77 -1.62
CA ARG A 203 11.35 -24.70 -2.23
C ARG A 203 12.37 -25.27 -1.23
N LYS A 204 12.40 -24.76 0.01
CA LYS A 204 13.31 -25.20 1.09
C LYS A 204 12.61 -26.00 2.20
N GLY A 205 11.28 -26.19 2.13
CA GLY A 205 10.53 -27.13 2.97
C GLY A 205 10.29 -28.44 2.24
#